data_AF-A0A7S2XM05-F1
#
_entry.id   AF-A0A7S2XM05-F1
#
_cell.length_a   1.000
_cell.length_b   1.000
_cell.length_c   1.000
_cell.angle_alpha   90.00
_cell.angle_beta   90.00
_cell.angle_gamma   90.00
#
_symmetry.space_group_name_H-M   'P 1'
#
loop_
_entity.id
_entity.type
_entity.pdbx_description
1 polymer ?
#
loop_
_entity_poly.entity_id
_entity_poly.type
_entity_poly.pdbx_seq_one_letter_code
_entity_poly.pdbx_strand_id
1 'polypeptide(L)'
;GDTLTCVQLDQERVLGIDYPEPSMAMGTSPAVLCLCIENIIVVLVRKKGFIVAHEYSEGNLSVIGQNRVESYIIDGAIREGEVSGEIEVVLMLMHSENHKDGHIAVINFSRPGGLM
;
A
#
# COMPACT_ATOMS: atom_id res chain seq x y z
N GLY A 1 5.53 -20.37 21.51
CA GLY A 1 4.35 -19.54 21.78
C GLY A 1 4.60 -18.28 21.02
N ASP A 2 3.92 -18.11 19.89
CA ASP A 2 4.27 -17.06 18.93
C ASP A 2 3.83 -15.71 19.48
N THR A 3 4.80 -14.84 19.72
CA THR A 3 4.55 -13.47 20.12
C THR A 3 3.93 -12.74 18.93
N LEU A 4 2.66 -12.36 19.05
CA LEU A 4 2.00 -11.51 18.06
C LEU A 4 2.60 -10.11 18.16
N THR A 5 3.44 -9.72 17.19
CA THR A 5 3.96 -8.36 17.08
C THR A 5 2.89 -7.47 16.46
N CYS A 6 2.33 -6.55 17.25
CA CYS A 6 1.43 -5.51 16.76
C CYS A 6 2.27 -4.30 16.32
N VAL A 7 2.22 -3.95 15.04
CA VAL A 7 2.74 -2.67 14.54
C VAL A 7 1.60 -1.69 14.43
N GLN A 8 1.68 -0.59 15.19
CA GLN A 8 0.76 0.52 15.03
C GLN A 8 1.22 1.37 13.85
N LEU A 9 0.36 1.51 12.85
CA LEU A 9 0.53 2.54 11.84
C LEU A 9 0.50 3.90 12.53
N ASP A 10 1.48 4.74 12.22
CA ASP A 10 1.57 6.10 12.74
C ASP A 10 0.29 6.87 12.35
N GLN A 11 -0.60 7.07 13.31
CA GLN A 11 -1.93 7.62 13.07
C GLN A 11 -1.82 9.01 12.44
N GLU A 12 -0.85 9.83 12.84
CA GLU A 12 -0.68 11.18 12.30
C GLU A 12 -0.39 11.18 10.80
N ARG A 13 0.24 10.11 10.28
CA ARG A 13 0.52 9.94 8.85
C ARG A 13 -0.67 9.41 8.07
N VAL A 14 -1.54 8.65 8.73
CA VAL A 14 -2.82 8.18 8.18
C VAL A 14 -3.87 9.30 8.21
N LEU A 15 -3.73 10.28 9.09
CA LEU A 15 -4.57 11.47 9.11
C LEU A 15 -4.40 12.26 7.80
N GLY A 16 -5.53 12.52 7.15
CA GLY A 16 -5.61 13.28 5.92
C GLY A 16 -6.99 13.12 5.30
N ILE A 17 -7.12 13.61 4.07
CA ILE A 17 -8.39 13.69 3.36
C ILE A 17 -8.93 12.26 3.13
N ASP A 18 -10.22 12.06 3.43
CA ASP A 18 -10.95 10.88 2.98
C ASP A 18 -11.43 11.14 1.55
N TYR A 19 -11.00 10.29 0.62
CA TYR A 19 -11.51 10.29 -0.74
C TYR A 19 -12.84 9.56 -0.80
N PRO A 20 -13.83 10.09 -1.54
CA PRO A 20 -15.12 9.43 -1.68
C PRO A 20 -14.96 8.11 -2.41
N GLU A 21 -15.72 7.11 -1.98
CA GLU A 21 -15.73 5.81 -2.61
C GLU A 21 -16.41 5.87 -4.00
N PRO A 22 -15.80 5.27 -5.05
CA PRO A 22 -16.47 5.13 -6.33
C PRO A 22 -17.64 4.16 -6.22
N SER A 23 -18.75 4.48 -6.90
CA SER A 23 -19.89 3.55 -7.02
C SER A 23 -19.53 2.20 -7.66
N MET A 24 -18.37 2.12 -8.31
CA MET A 24 -17.84 0.92 -8.96
C MET A 24 -16.81 0.16 -8.11
N ALA A 25 -16.44 0.66 -6.93
CA ALA A 25 -15.73 -0.18 -5.97
C ALA A 25 -16.60 -1.41 -5.67
N MET A 26 -16.00 -2.59 -5.53
CA MET A 26 -16.68 -3.81 -5.08
C MET A 26 -17.09 -3.71 -3.59
N GLY A 27 -17.75 -2.62 -3.21
CA GLY A 27 -18.13 -2.25 -1.86
C GLY A 27 -17.04 -1.52 -1.06
N THR A 28 -17.52 -1.02 0.09
CA THR A 28 -16.76 -0.30 1.13
C THR A 28 -15.70 -1.17 1.80
N SER A 29 -15.78 -2.49 1.60
CA SER A 29 -14.97 -3.50 2.28
C SER A 29 -14.17 -4.34 1.29
N PRO A 30 -12.91 -4.68 1.60
CA PRO A 30 -12.19 -4.26 2.81
C PRO A 30 -11.75 -2.79 2.75
N ALA A 31 -11.66 -2.13 3.91
CA ALA A 31 -11.17 -0.75 4.02
C ALA A 31 -9.65 -0.65 3.84
N VAL A 32 -8.95 -1.76 4.07
CA VAL A 32 -7.50 -1.92 3.96
C VAL A 32 -7.20 -3.15 3.12
N LEU A 33 -6.30 -3.03 2.15
CA LEU A 33 -5.76 -4.17 1.41
C LEU A 33 -4.36 -4.46 1.94
N CYS A 34 -4.05 -5.74 2.16
CA CYS A 34 -2.72 -6.20 2.52
C CYS A 34 -2.19 -7.06 1.37
N LEU A 35 -1.10 -6.61 0.75
CA LEU A 35 -0.43 -7.28 -0.35
C LEU A 35 0.90 -7.83 0.17
N CYS A 36 1.22 -9.07 -0.16
CA CYS A 36 2.43 -9.72 0.32
C CYS A 36 3.22 -10.34 -0.83
N ILE A 37 4.54 -10.17 -0.81
CA ILE A 37 5.49 -10.90 -1.64
C ILE A 37 6.70 -11.24 -0.79
N GLU A 38 7.07 -12.51 -0.70
CA GLU A 38 8.14 -12.99 0.18
C GLU A 38 7.99 -12.50 1.63
N ASN A 39 8.93 -11.67 2.10
CA ASN A 39 8.95 -11.07 3.42
C ASN A 39 8.45 -9.61 3.42
N ILE A 40 7.95 -9.11 2.30
CA ILE A 40 7.45 -7.75 2.15
C ILE A 40 5.93 -7.73 2.30
N ILE A 41 5.43 -6.78 3.10
CA ILE A 41 4.01 -6.57 3.38
C ILE A 41 3.67 -5.11 3.07
N VAL A 42 2.80 -4.90 2.09
CA VAL A 42 2.29 -3.58 1.74
C VAL A 42 0.86 -3.44 2.21
N VAL A 43 0.59 -2.39 2.98
CA VAL A 43 -0.73 -2.06 3.51
C VAL A 43 -1.26 -0.83 2.77
N LEU A 44 -2.45 -0.97 2.16
CA LEU A 44 -3.13 0.07 1.40
C LEU A 44 -4.40 0.50 2.14
N VAL A 45 -4.45 1.73 2.65
CA VAL A 45 -5.65 2.31 3.27
C VAL A 45 -6.44 3.04 2.20
N ARG A 46 -7.48 2.38 1.66
CA ARG A 46 -8.11 2.75 0.39
C ARG A 46 -8.64 4.17 0.34
N LYS A 47 -9.47 4.53 1.32
CA LYS A 47 -10.09 5.86 1.42
C LYS A 47 -9.10 6.99 1.71
N LYS A 48 -7.89 6.67 2.19
CA LYS A 48 -6.85 7.66 2.52
C LYS A 48 -5.84 7.85 1.39
N GLY A 49 -5.90 7.02 0.35
CA GLY A 49 -4.84 6.91 -0.65
C GLY A 49 -3.48 6.61 -0.03
N PHE A 50 -3.43 5.95 1.14
CA PHE A 50 -2.19 5.78 1.90
C PHE A 50 -1.60 4.39 1.69
N ILE A 51 -0.31 4.33 1.42
CA ILE A 51 0.45 3.13 1.10
C ILE A 51 1.62 3.06 2.06
N VAL A 52 1.82 1.92 2.70
CA VAL A 52 3.00 1.68 3.55
C VAL A 52 3.55 0.29 3.30
N ALA A 53 4.83 0.24 2.99
CA ALA A 53 5.58 -0.98 2.77
C ALA A 53 6.37 -1.33 4.02
N HIS A 54 6.30 -2.60 4.40
CA HIS A 54 7.03 -3.16 5.51
C HIS A 54 7.87 -4.35 5.06
N GLU A 55 8.95 -4.60 5.78
CA GLU A 55 9.74 -5.80 5.68
C GLU A 55 9.64 -6.59 6.99
N TYR A 56 9.37 -7.88 6.87
CA TYR A 56 9.40 -8.83 7.97
C TYR A 56 10.74 -9.54 8.00
N SER A 57 11.51 -9.36 9.06
CA SER A 57 12.80 -10.02 9.24
C SER A 57 13.04 -10.33 10.71
N GLU A 58 13.59 -11.51 10.98
CA GLU A 58 13.95 -11.95 12.34
C GLU A 58 12.80 -11.83 13.37
N GLY A 59 11.56 -12.07 12.95
CA GLY A 59 10.38 -11.96 13.82
C GLY A 59 9.87 -10.52 14.02
N ASN A 60 10.49 -9.54 13.38
CA ASN A 60 10.17 -8.12 13.50
C ASN A 60 9.65 -7.57 12.17
N LEU A 61 8.68 -6.67 12.25
CA LEU A 61 8.15 -5.94 11.10
C LEU A 61 8.66 -4.49 11.15
N SER A 62 9.38 -4.06 10.13
CA SER A 62 9.95 -2.71 10.00
C SER A 62 9.32 -1.97 8.83
N VAL A 63 9.12 -0.66 8.94
CA VAL A 63 8.65 0.17 7.82
C VAL A 63 9.84 0.45 6.90
N ILE A 64 9.73 0.09 5.62
CA ILE A 64 10.77 0.37 4.61
C ILE A 64 10.42 1.60 3.77
N GLY A 65 9.14 1.94 3.68
CA GLY A 65 8.70 3.13 2.96
C GLY A 65 7.21 3.38 3.08
N GLN A 66 6.81 4.59 2.73
CA GLN A 66 5.41 5.00 2.69
C GLN A 66 5.18 6.00 1.56
N ASN A 67 3.98 6.02 1.00
CA ASN A 67 3.60 6.95 -0.04
C ASN A 67 2.11 7.30 0.07
N ARG A 68 1.69 8.36 -0.63
CA ARG A 68 0.30 8.79 -0.71
C ARG A 68 -0.07 9.13 -2.14
N VAL A 69 -1.23 8.63 -2.55
CA VAL A 69 -1.90 9.03 -3.80
C VAL A 69 -3.08 9.94 -3.48
N GLU A 70 -3.36 10.89 -4.36
CA GLU A 70 -4.46 11.85 -4.16
C GLU A 70 -5.81 11.31 -4.66
N SER A 71 -6.10 10.04 -4.38
CA SER A 71 -7.35 9.40 -4.80
C SER A 71 -7.70 8.17 -3.96
N TYR A 72 -8.94 7.70 -4.13
CA TYR A 72 -9.40 6.42 -3.60
C TYR A 72 -8.71 5.26 -4.33
N ILE A 73 -8.13 4.33 -3.56
CA ILE A 73 -7.52 3.10 -4.10
C ILE A 73 -8.63 2.05 -4.28
N ILE A 74 -8.88 1.67 -5.53
CA ILE A 74 -9.86 0.66 -5.89
C ILE A 74 -9.32 -0.72 -5.54
N ASP A 75 -8.12 -1.03 -6.03
CA ASP A 75 -7.40 -2.29 -5.86
C ASP A 75 -5.88 -2.08 -6.00
N GLY A 76 -5.08 -3.10 -5.70
CA GLY A 76 -3.64 -3.07 -5.91
C GLY A 76 -2.98 -4.44 -6.05
N ALA A 77 -1.82 -4.46 -6.68
CA ALA A 77 -0.96 -5.62 -6.83
C ALA A 77 0.48 -5.25 -6.45
N ILE A 78 1.24 -6.25 -6.01
CA ILE A 78 2.65 -6.12 -5.67
C ILE A 78 3.48 -7.07 -6.54
N ARG A 79 4.65 -6.62 -7.00
CA ARG A 79 5.61 -7.41 -7.78
C ARG A 79 7.04 -6.97 -7.49
N GLU A 80 8.01 -7.77 -7.89
CA GLU A 80 9.41 -7.34 -7.95
C GLU A 80 9.57 -6.19 -8.96
N GLY A 81 10.39 -5.20 -8.60
CA GLY A 81 10.66 -4.05 -9.46
C GLY A 81 11.64 -4.35 -10.58
N GLU A 82 11.72 -3.46 -11.58
CA GLU A 82 12.71 -3.57 -12.66
C GLU A 82 14.16 -3.42 -12.15
N VAL A 83 14.35 -2.67 -11.07
CA VAL A 83 15.65 -2.49 -10.42
C VAL A 83 15.82 -3.52 -9.31
N SER A 84 16.98 -4.19 -9.28
CA SER A 84 17.30 -5.18 -8.25
C SER A 84 17.16 -4.57 -6.84
N GLY A 85 16.43 -5.25 -5.97
CA GLY A 85 16.17 -4.79 -4.61
C GLY A 85 15.03 -3.77 -4.50
N GLU A 86 14.27 -3.51 -5.56
CA GLU A 86 13.03 -2.74 -5.48
C GLU A 86 11.80 -3.63 -5.54
N ILE A 87 10.72 -3.17 -4.90
CA ILE A 87 9.38 -3.70 -5.10
C ILE A 87 8.50 -2.64 -5.76
N GLU A 88 7.62 -3.11 -6.62
CA GLU A 88 6.64 -2.32 -7.35
C GLU A 88 5.24 -2.59 -6.82
N VAL A 89 4.56 -1.52 -6.41
CA VAL A 89 3.15 -1.54 -6.01
C VAL A 89 2.34 -0.87 -7.11
N VAL A 90 1.58 -1.68 -7.84
CA VAL A 90 0.69 -1.23 -8.91
C VAL A 90 -0.69 -1.00 -8.30
N LEU A 91 -1.22 0.21 -8.43
CA LEU A 91 -2.48 0.62 -7.85
C LEU A 91 -3.48 0.94 -8.95
N MET A 92 -4.72 0.48 -8.76
CA MET A 92 -5.87 0.97 -9.49
C MET A 92 -6.53 2.08 -8.67
N LEU A 93 -6.58 3.28 -9.23
CA LEU A 93 -7.10 4.49 -8.60
C LEU A 93 -8.38 4.93 -9.30
N MET A 94 -9.26 5.60 -8.56
CA MET A 94 -10.36 6.34 -9.16
C MET A 94 -9.84 7.66 -9.77
N HIS A 95 -10.38 8.12 -10.90
CA HIS A 95 -10.10 9.49 -11.34
C HIS A 95 -10.83 10.50 -10.44
N SER A 96 -10.12 11.54 -9.99
CA SER A 96 -10.67 12.64 -9.19
C SER A 96 -11.84 13.40 -9.83
N GLU A 97 -11.88 13.53 -11.15
CA GLU A 97 -12.90 14.30 -11.88
C GLU A 97 -14.00 13.40 -12.46
N ASN A 98 -13.70 12.11 -12.69
CA ASN A 98 -14.64 11.14 -13.23
C ASN A 98 -14.58 9.82 -12.44
N HIS A 99 -15.48 9.67 -11.47
CA HIS A 99 -15.50 8.49 -10.58
C HIS A 99 -15.84 7.16 -11.27
N LYS A 100 -16.14 7.20 -12.58
CA LYS A 100 -16.33 6.02 -13.44
C LYS A 100 -15.09 5.65 -14.24
N ASP A 101 -14.00 6.40 -14.10
CA ASP A 101 -12.75 6.17 -14.80
C ASP A 101 -11.66 5.71 -13.83
N GLY A 102 -10.84 4.77 -14.31
CA GLY A 102 -9.78 4.13 -13.53
C GLY A 102 -8.41 4.55 -14.04
N HIS A 103 -7.52 4.93 -13.15
CA HIS A 103 -6.11 5.22 -13.46
C HIS A 103 -5.20 4.20 -12.81
N ILE A 104 -4.07 3.93 -13.46
CA ILE A 104 -3.01 3.10 -12.89
C ILE A 104 -1.90 4.00 -12.37
N ALA A 105 -1.48 3.76 -11.14
CA ALA A 105 -0.25 4.32 -10.58
C ALA A 105 0.70 3.17 -10.23
N VAL A 106 2.00 3.42 -10.33
CA VAL A 106 3.05 2.49 -9.91
C VAL A 106 3.93 3.20 -8.91
N ILE A 107 4.15 2.58 -7.75
CA ILE A 107 4.97 3.11 -6.66
C ILE A 107 6.09 2.13 -6.37
N ASN A 108 7.32 2.63 -6.35
CA ASN A 108 8.50 1.82 -6.07
C ASN A 108 8.95 2.03 -4.63
N PHE A 109 9.34 0.96 -3.96
CA PHE A 109 10.02 1.02 -2.67
C PHE A 109 11.32 0.23 -2.75
N SER A 110 12.42 0.83 -2.29
CA SER A 110 13.72 0.14 -2.19
C SER A 110 13.76 -0.72 -0.92
N ARG A 111 14.20 -1.98 -1.03
CA ARG A 111 14.42 -2.88 0.10
C ARG A 111 15.71 -2.47 0.84
N PRO A 112 15.69 -2.38 2.18
CA PRO A 112 16.91 -2.15 2.94
C PRO A 112 17.83 -3.37 2.79
N GLY A 113 19.04 -3.15 2.28
CA GLY A 113 20.02 -4.24 2.12
C GLY A 113 19.97 -4.96 0.78
N GLY A 114 19.50 -4.30 -0.29
CA GLY A 114 19.70 -4.76 -1.67
C GLY A 114 21.13 -5.27 -1.85
N LEU A 115 21.27 -6.59 -1.94
CA LEU A 115 22.54 -7.24 -2.17
C LEU A 115 23.08 -6.74 -3.52
N MET A 116 24.27 -6.15 -3.48
CA MET A 116 25.15 -5.99 -4.65
C MET A 116 25.57 -7.37 -5.18
#